data_AF-P19363-F1
#
_entry.id   AF-P19363-F1
#
_cell.length_a   1.000
_cell.length_b   1.000
_cell.length_c   1.000
_cell.angle_alpha   90.00
_cell.angle_beta   90.00
_cell.angle_gamma   90.00
#
_symmetry.space_group_name_H-M   'P 1'
#
loop_
_entity.id
_entity.type
_entity.pdbx_description
1 polymer ?
#
loop_
_entity_poly.entity_id
_entity_poly.type
_entity_poly.pdbx_seq_one_letter_code
_entity_poly.pdbx_strand_id
1 'polypeptide(L)'
;DISHFQNFRVTLLEYLTENGMNGAQKASWNKAFDAFEKYIIMGLSSLERVDPITGLSGLEKNAILDTWGKVRGNLQEVGKATFGKLFAAHPEYQQMFRFFQGVQLAFLVQSPKFAAHTQRVVSALDQTLLALNRPSDQFVYMIKELGLDHINRGTDRSFVEYLKESLGDSVDEFTVQSFGEVIVNFLNEGLRQA
;
A
#
# COMPACT_ATOMS: atom_id res chain seq x y z
N ASP A 1 -22.44 3.90 6.82
CA ASP A 1 -23.78 4.35 7.27
C ASP A 1 -23.97 3.96 8.72
N ILE A 2 -24.28 4.91 9.62
CA ILE A 2 -24.46 4.66 11.06
C ILE A 2 -25.92 4.36 11.45
N SER A 3 -26.85 4.46 10.49
CA SER A 3 -28.30 4.29 10.73
C SER A 3 -28.65 2.97 11.40
N HIS A 4 -27.93 1.90 11.10
CA HIS A 4 -28.13 0.58 11.71
C HIS A 4 -27.83 0.58 13.22
N PHE A 5 -26.84 1.34 13.70
CA PHE A 5 -26.58 1.48 15.14
C PHE A 5 -27.69 2.26 15.84
N GLN A 6 -28.22 3.30 15.18
CA GLN A 6 -29.34 4.09 15.69
C GLN A 6 -30.62 3.25 15.76
N ASN A 7 -30.91 2.46 14.73
CA ASN A 7 -32.05 1.53 14.71
C ASN A 7 -31.91 0.46 15.82
N PHE A 8 -30.73 -0.14 15.96
CA PHE A 8 -30.45 -1.10 17.04
C PHE A 8 -30.65 -0.48 18.42
N ARG A 9 -30.16 0.76 18.64
CA ARG A 9 -30.41 1.52 19.87
C ARG A 9 -31.89 1.66 20.16
N VAL A 10 -32.68 2.12 19.20
CA VAL A 10 -34.12 2.32 19.37
C VAL A 10 -34.80 1.00 19.76
N THR A 11 -34.58 -0.05 18.99
CA THR A 11 -35.18 -1.36 19.23
C THR A 11 -34.78 -1.96 20.58
N LEU A 12 -33.50 -1.86 20.97
CA LEU A 12 -33.06 -2.37 22.27
C LEU A 12 -33.68 -1.57 23.42
N LEU A 13 -33.72 -0.25 23.32
CA LEU A 13 -34.30 0.60 24.36
C LEU A 13 -35.80 0.36 24.53
N GLU A 14 -36.53 0.11 23.44
CA GLU A 14 -37.94 -0.29 23.46
C GLU A 14 -38.11 -1.62 24.21
N TYR A 15 -37.38 -2.65 23.81
CA TYR A 15 -37.40 -3.96 24.48
C TYR A 15 -37.07 -3.85 25.98
N LEU A 16 -36.05 -3.07 26.35
CA LEU A 16 -35.69 -2.87 27.76
C LEU A 16 -36.80 -2.12 28.52
N THR A 17 -37.48 -1.15 27.90
CA THR A 17 -38.63 -0.46 28.48
C THR A 17 -39.80 -1.42 28.72
N GLU A 18 -40.10 -2.31 27.77
CA GLU A 18 -41.11 -3.37 27.93
C GLU A 18 -40.77 -4.34 29.08
N ASN A 19 -39.48 -4.49 29.40
CA ASN A 19 -38.97 -5.35 30.45
C ASN A 19 -38.62 -4.60 31.76
N GLY A 20 -39.26 -3.45 32.02
CA GLY A 20 -39.22 -2.77 33.32
C GLY A 20 -38.11 -1.73 33.49
N MET A 21 -37.47 -1.29 32.40
CA MET A 21 -36.49 -0.20 32.45
C MET A 21 -37.17 1.13 32.82
N ASN A 22 -36.72 1.76 33.90
CA ASN A 22 -37.18 3.07 34.34
C ASN A 22 -36.47 4.23 33.63
N GLY A 23 -36.90 5.47 33.90
CA GLY A 23 -36.35 6.67 33.27
C GLY A 23 -34.85 6.90 33.52
N ALA A 24 -34.36 6.63 34.74
CA ALA A 24 -32.95 6.78 35.08
C ALA A 24 -32.08 5.73 34.34
N GLN A 25 -32.54 4.49 34.26
CA GLN A 25 -31.89 3.43 33.49
C GLN A 25 -31.88 3.77 31.99
N LYS A 26 -33.00 4.25 31.43
CA LYS A 26 -33.07 4.70 30.03
C LYS A 26 -32.09 5.83 29.74
N ALA A 27 -31.95 6.80 30.65
CA ALA A 27 -30.97 7.86 30.53
C ALA A 27 -29.52 7.33 30.54
N SER A 28 -29.22 6.37 31.41
CA SER A 28 -27.91 5.70 31.45
C SER A 28 -27.61 4.90 30.19
N TRP A 29 -28.58 4.14 29.67
CA TRP A 29 -28.43 3.42 28.41
C TRP A 29 -28.21 4.34 27.22
N ASN A 30 -28.92 5.47 27.16
CA ASN A 30 -28.68 6.48 26.12
C ASN A 30 -27.24 6.98 26.16
N LYS A 31 -26.69 7.31 27.35
CA LYS A 31 -25.28 7.69 27.49
C LYS A 31 -24.32 6.58 27.04
N ALA A 32 -24.65 5.31 27.30
CA ALA A 32 -23.84 4.17 26.85
C ALA A 32 -23.85 4.06 25.32
N PHE A 33 -25.01 4.20 24.68
CA PHE A 33 -25.12 4.23 23.22
C PHE A 33 -24.38 5.40 22.60
N ASP A 34 -24.47 6.61 23.18
CA ASP A 34 -23.71 7.76 22.70
C ASP A 34 -22.19 7.49 22.77
N ALA A 35 -21.71 6.79 23.80
CA ALA A 35 -20.32 6.36 23.90
C ALA A 35 -19.96 5.28 22.86
N PHE A 36 -20.82 4.28 22.64
CA PHE A 36 -20.61 3.24 21.63
C PHE A 36 -20.53 3.84 20.23
N GLU A 37 -21.52 4.65 19.84
CA GLU A 37 -21.55 5.36 18.57
C GLU A 37 -20.27 6.20 18.39
N LYS A 38 -19.89 6.99 19.40
CA LYS A 38 -18.66 7.79 19.37
C LYS A 38 -17.42 6.93 19.08
N TYR A 39 -17.19 5.87 19.85
CA TYR A 39 -15.96 5.07 19.70
C TYR A 39 -15.96 4.24 18.41
N ILE A 40 -17.12 3.79 17.94
CA ILE A 40 -17.26 3.11 16.65
C ILE A 40 -16.96 4.09 15.51
N ILE A 41 -17.53 5.30 15.53
CA ILE A 41 -17.21 6.35 14.54
C ILE A 41 -15.72 6.65 14.57
N MET A 42 -15.14 6.85 15.77
CA MET A 42 -13.70 7.10 15.90
C MET A 42 -12.87 5.97 15.27
N GLY A 43 -13.27 4.70 15.48
CA GLY A 43 -12.63 3.55 14.85
C GLY A 43 -12.77 3.54 13.33
N LEU A 44 -13.98 3.75 12.81
CA LEU A 44 -14.24 3.79 11.36
C LEU A 44 -13.49 4.95 10.69
N SER A 45 -13.60 6.16 11.23
CA SER A 45 -12.88 7.34 10.72
C SER A 45 -11.37 7.21 10.88
N SER A 46 -10.86 6.38 11.80
CA SER A 46 -9.42 6.12 11.90
C SER A 46 -8.88 5.35 10.69
N LEU A 47 -9.71 4.56 10.01
CA LEU A 47 -9.34 3.88 8.78
C LEU A 47 -9.26 4.84 7.60
N GLU A 48 -10.05 5.92 7.60
CA GLU A 48 -10.03 6.96 6.58
C GLU A 48 -8.93 8.01 6.84
N ARG A 49 -8.46 8.13 8.08
CA ARG A 49 -7.40 9.06 8.44
C ARG A 49 -6.10 8.69 7.74
N VAL A 50 -5.62 9.60 6.89
CA VAL A 50 -4.31 9.50 6.24
C VAL A 50 -3.20 9.56 7.28
N ASP A 51 -2.31 8.57 7.25
CA ASP A 51 -1.09 8.58 8.03
C ASP A 51 -0.13 9.65 7.51
N PRO A 52 0.29 10.63 8.33
CA PRO A 52 1.15 11.72 7.86
C PRO A 52 2.57 11.26 7.48
N ILE A 53 2.99 10.07 7.91
CA ILE A 53 4.32 9.51 7.60
C ILE A 53 4.29 8.80 6.25
N THR A 54 3.27 7.96 5.99
CA THR A 54 3.19 7.18 4.75
C THR A 54 2.36 7.84 3.66
N GLY A 55 1.50 8.81 3.97
CA GLY A 55 0.50 9.35 3.05
C GLY A 55 -0.65 8.37 2.74
N LEU A 56 -0.80 7.29 3.51
CA LEU A 56 -1.82 6.25 3.28
C LEU A 56 -2.76 6.14 4.48
N SER A 57 -4.06 6.09 4.21
CA SER A 57 -5.11 5.73 5.16
C SER A 57 -5.10 4.23 5.47
N GLY A 58 -5.79 3.83 6.54
CA GLY A 58 -5.98 2.42 6.86
C GLY A 58 -6.73 1.66 5.76
N LEU A 59 -7.69 2.30 5.08
CA LEU A 59 -8.40 1.73 3.94
C LEU A 59 -7.47 1.46 2.76
N GLU A 60 -6.59 2.41 2.42
CA GLU A 60 -5.61 2.25 1.33
C GLU A 60 -4.58 1.17 1.66
N LYS A 61 -4.05 1.15 2.89
CA LYS A 61 -3.14 0.10 3.35
C LYS A 61 -3.77 -1.30 3.21
N ASN A 62 -5.03 -1.45 3.63
CA ASN A 62 -5.76 -2.72 3.48
C ASN A 62 -5.97 -3.08 2.01
N ALA A 63 -6.36 -2.14 1.16
CA ALA A 63 -6.54 -2.39 -0.27
C ALA A 63 -5.24 -2.87 -0.94
N ILE A 64 -4.09 -2.25 -0.60
CA ILE A 64 -2.76 -2.66 -1.06
C ILE A 64 -2.44 -4.09 -0.61
N LEU A 65 -2.66 -4.40 0.67
CA LEU A 65 -2.33 -5.70 1.24
C LEU A 65 -3.23 -6.82 0.72
N ASP A 66 -4.52 -6.54 0.53
CA ASP A 66 -5.49 -7.49 -0.02
C ASP A 66 -5.21 -7.81 -1.49
N THR A 67 -4.89 -6.79 -2.29
CA THR A 67 -4.51 -6.97 -3.70
C THR A 67 -3.18 -7.71 -3.82
N TRP A 68 -2.17 -7.34 -3.03
CA TRP A 68 -0.90 -8.05 -2.99
C TRP A 68 -1.05 -9.51 -2.53
N GLY A 69 -1.94 -9.75 -1.56
CA GLY A 69 -2.29 -11.07 -1.05
C GLY A 69 -2.71 -12.08 -2.13
N LYS A 70 -3.32 -11.61 -3.22
CA LYS A 70 -3.77 -12.45 -4.35
C LYS A 70 -2.61 -12.98 -5.20
N VAL A 71 -1.48 -12.28 -5.26
CA VAL A 71 -0.39 -12.57 -6.20
C VAL A 71 0.90 -13.03 -5.51
N ARG A 72 1.11 -12.64 -4.25
CA ARG A 72 2.35 -12.90 -3.51
C ARG A 72 2.68 -14.38 -3.28
N GLY A 73 1.71 -15.28 -3.46
CA GLY A 73 1.94 -16.73 -3.43
C GLY A 73 2.88 -17.24 -4.53
N ASN A 74 3.13 -16.45 -5.59
CA ASN A 74 4.06 -16.79 -6.67
C ASN A 74 4.97 -15.61 -7.02
N LEU A 75 5.80 -15.18 -6.06
CA LEU A 75 6.71 -14.04 -6.23
C LEU A 75 7.58 -14.15 -7.48
N GLN A 76 8.12 -15.33 -7.78
CA GLN A 76 9.00 -15.51 -8.92
C GLN A 76 8.30 -15.16 -10.24
N GLU A 77 7.05 -15.61 -10.42
CA GLU A 77 6.25 -15.30 -11.61
C GLU A 77 5.85 -13.82 -11.64
N VAL A 78 5.41 -13.26 -10.51
CA VAL A 78 5.11 -11.82 -10.39
C VAL A 78 6.30 -10.99 -10.86
N GLY A 79 7.50 -11.27 -10.35
CA GLY A 79 8.71 -10.54 -10.74
C GLY A 79 9.04 -10.69 -12.23
N LYS A 80 8.99 -11.92 -12.76
CA LYS A 80 9.30 -12.15 -14.18
C LYS A 80 8.28 -11.49 -15.11
N ALA A 81 6.99 -11.59 -14.80
CA ALA A 81 5.92 -10.99 -15.58
C ALA A 81 5.99 -9.45 -15.54
N THR A 82 6.22 -8.86 -14.36
CA THR A 82 6.33 -7.40 -14.19
C THR A 82 7.51 -6.85 -14.99
N PHE A 83 8.72 -7.39 -14.80
CA PHE A 83 9.89 -6.91 -15.56
C PHE A 83 9.81 -7.25 -17.04
N GLY A 84 9.21 -8.37 -17.41
CA GLY A 84 8.97 -8.73 -18.81
C GLY A 84 8.07 -7.72 -19.51
N LYS A 85 6.97 -7.32 -18.88
CA LYS A 85 6.09 -6.25 -19.39
C LYS A 85 6.79 -4.90 -19.40
N LEU A 86 7.53 -4.56 -18.34
CA LEU A 86 8.27 -3.30 -18.24
C LEU A 86 9.27 -3.15 -19.39
N PHE A 87 10.10 -4.15 -19.64
CA PHE A 87 11.10 -4.11 -20.72
C PHE A 87 10.49 -4.25 -22.12
N ALA A 88 9.30 -4.84 -22.25
CA ALA A 88 8.56 -4.84 -23.51
C ALA A 88 8.00 -3.45 -23.85
N ALA A 89 7.47 -2.74 -22.86
CA ALA A 89 6.93 -1.38 -23.02
C ALA A 89 8.03 -0.31 -23.09
N HIS A 90 9.11 -0.50 -22.33
CA HIS A 90 10.23 0.43 -22.16
C HIS A 90 11.58 -0.29 -22.31
N PRO A 91 11.99 -0.66 -23.55
CA PRO A 91 13.25 -1.33 -23.80
C PRO A 91 14.49 -0.56 -23.31
N GLU A 92 14.40 0.77 -23.23
CA GLU A 92 15.42 1.67 -22.68
C GLU A 92 15.75 1.34 -21.21
N TYR A 93 14.79 0.87 -20.42
CA TYR A 93 15.04 0.48 -19.03
C TYR A 93 15.83 -0.81 -18.93
N GLN A 94 15.62 -1.76 -19.86
CA GLN A 94 16.44 -2.97 -19.91
C GLN A 94 17.92 -2.61 -20.08
N GLN A 95 18.23 -1.57 -20.85
CA GLN A 95 19.60 -1.13 -21.10
C GLN A 95 20.26 -0.52 -19.86
N MET A 96 19.50 -0.12 -18.84
CA MET A 96 20.08 0.38 -17.58
C MET A 96 20.67 -0.74 -16.72
N PHE A 97 20.24 -1.99 -16.94
CA PHE A 97 20.77 -3.15 -16.24
C PHE A 97 21.95 -3.74 -17.01
N ARG A 98 23.18 -3.49 -16.55
CA ARG A 98 24.44 -3.96 -17.21
C ARG A 98 24.41 -5.45 -17.63
N PHE A 99 23.77 -6.32 -16.85
CA PHE A 99 23.68 -7.76 -17.16
C PHE A 99 22.65 -8.12 -18.23
N PHE A 100 21.74 -7.21 -18.57
CA PHE A 100 20.62 -7.43 -19.50
C PHE A 100 20.78 -6.64 -20.81
N GLN A 101 21.77 -5.74 -20.88
CA GLN A 101 22.13 -5.00 -22.09
C GLN A 101 22.37 -5.95 -23.28
N GLY A 102 21.80 -5.58 -24.43
CA GLY A 102 21.95 -6.34 -25.69
C GLY A 102 21.29 -7.73 -25.75
N VAL A 103 20.73 -8.25 -24.67
CA VAL A 103 20.03 -9.55 -24.67
C VAL A 103 18.61 -9.36 -25.17
N GLN A 104 18.17 -10.09 -26.21
CA GLN A 104 16.77 -9.98 -26.65
C GLN A 104 15.84 -10.43 -25.52
N LEU A 105 14.74 -9.69 -25.31
CA LEU A 105 13.82 -9.90 -24.20
C LEU A 105 13.33 -11.36 -24.10
N ALA A 106 13.04 -12.00 -25.24
CA ALA A 106 12.61 -13.40 -25.32
C ALA A 106 13.62 -14.38 -24.70
N PHE A 107 14.92 -14.13 -24.84
CA PHE A 107 15.97 -14.93 -24.19
C PHE A 107 16.22 -14.50 -22.75
N LEU A 108 16.10 -13.20 -22.48
CA LEU A 108 16.34 -12.64 -21.15
C LEU A 108 15.37 -13.21 -20.11
N VAL A 109 14.07 -13.27 -20.42
CA VAL A 109 13.03 -13.77 -19.51
C VAL A 109 13.19 -15.26 -19.15
N GLN A 110 13.98 -16.00 -19.93
CA GLN A 110 14.32 -17.40 -19.66
C GLN A 110 15.65 -17.56 -18.89
N SER A 111 16.41 -16.49 -18.69
CA SER A 111 17.74 -16.57 -18.08
C SER A 111 17.68 -16.70 -16.54
N PRO A 112 18.58 -17.51 -15.93
CA PRO A 112 18.70 -17.58 -14.48
C PRO A 112 19.05 -16.25 -13.82
N LYS A 113 19.81 -15.38 -14.51
CA LYS A 113 20.18 -14.04 -14.03
C LYS A 113 18.96 -13.13 -13.90
N PHE A 114 18.06 -13.17 -14.89
CA PHE A 114 16.81 -12.43 -14.85
C PHE A 114 15.93 -12.92 -13.71
N ALA A 115 15.70 -14.23 -13.62
CA ALA A 115 14.91 -14.83 -12.54
C ALA A 115 15.45 -14.44 -11.15
N ALA A 116 16.77 -14.51 -10.94
CA ALA A 116 17.41 -14.15 -9.69
C ALA A 116 17.32 -12.64 -9.37
N HIS A 117 17.32 -11.77 -10.38
CA HIS A 117 17.15 -10.33 -10.16
C HIS A 117 15.71 -9.99 -9.81
N THR A 118 14.75 -10.46 -10.61
CA THR A 118 13.33 -10.18 -10.39
C THR A 118 12.88 -10.72 -9.04
N GLN A 119 13.35 -11.92 -8.65
CA GLN A 119 13.08 -12.49 -7.34
C GLN A 119 13.58 -11.60 -6.20
N ARG A 120 14.80 -11.06 -6.29
CA ARG A 120 15.33 -10.14 -5.27
C ARG A 120 14.46 -8.89 -5.13
N VAL A 121 14.04 -8.30 -6.25
CA VAL A 121 13.20 -7.10 -6.25
C VAL A 121 11.83 -7.38 -5.63
N VAL A 122 11.13 -8.42 -6.09
CA VAL A 122 9.79 -8.72 -5.55
C VAL A 122 9.81 -9.25 -4.13
N SER A 123 10.90 -9.88 -3.67
CA SER A 123 11.07 -10.22 -2.26
C SER A 123 11.27 -8.98 -1.39
N ALA A 124 12.02 -7.99 -1.85
CA ALA A 124 12.15 -6.71 -1.15
C ALA A 124 10.82 -5.95 -1.12
N LEU A 125 10.08 -5.95 -2.23
CA LEU A 125 8.74 -5.38 -2.30
C LEU A 125 7.77 -6.10 -1.35
N ASP A 126 7.76 -7.43 -1.32
CA ASP A 126 6.90 -8.21 -0.41
C ASP A 126 7.18 -7.82 1.05
N GLN A 127 8.44 -7.80 1.47
CA GLN A 127 8.80 -7.42 2.84
C GLN A 127 8.40 -5.98 3.17
N THR A 128 8.59 -5.06 2.21
CA THR A 128 8.22 -3.64 2.36
C THR A 128 6.71 -3.48 2.50
N LEU A 129 5.91 -4.11 1.62
CA LEU A 129 4.45 -4.03 1.67
C LEU A 129 3.90 -4.62 2.97
N LEU A 130 4.47 -5.71 3.48
CA LEU A 130 4.07 -6.27 4.78
C LEU A 130 4.38 -5.35 5.96
N ALA A 131 5.32 -4.41 5.82
CA ALA A 131 5.58 -3.40 6.83
C ALA A 131 4.47 -2.35 6.93
N LEU A 132 3.52 -2.27 5.99
CA LEU A 132 2.33 -1.41 6.10
C LEU A 132 1.43 -1.78 7.30
N ASN A 133 1.48 -3.04 7.75
CA ASN A 133 0.76 -3.53 8.94
C ASN A 133 1.50 -3.26 10.27
N ARG A 134 2.64 -2.59 10.22
CA ARG A 134 3.50 -2.28 11.37
C ARG A 134 3.50 -0.77 11.62
N PRO A 135 4.11 -0.29 12.71
CA PRO A 135 4.35 1.14 12.87
C PRO A 135 4.93 1.76 11.59
N SER A 136 4.36 2.89 11.19
CA SER A 136 4.56 3.48 9.85
C SER A 136 5.99 3.90 9.54
N ASP A 137 6.80 4.11 10.56
CA ASP A 137 8.23 4.36 10.45
C ASP A 137 9.00 3.19 9.83
N GLN A 138 8.57 1.94 10.04
CA GLN A 138 9.25 0.78 9.47
C GLN A 138 9.10 0.70 7.95
N PHE A 139 7.89 0.91 7.43
CA PHE A 139 7.64 0.96 5.99
C PHE A 139 8.50 2.04 5.32
N VAL A 140 8.47 3.26 5.88
CA VAL A 140 9.26 4.39 5.41
C VAL A 140 10.75 4.11 5.50
N TYR A 141 11.24 3.54 6.60
CA TYR A 141 12.65 3.17 6.75
C TYR A 141 13.10 2.20 5.65
N MET A 142 12.33 1.15 5.38
CA MET A 142 12.70 0.14 4.37
C MET A 142 12.82 0.73 2.97
N ILE A 143 11.93 1.65 2.60
CA ILE A 143 12.04 2.33 1.30
C ILE A 143 13.27 3.25 1.29
N LYS A 144 13.73 3.80 2.45
CA LYS A 144 14.79 4.83 2.51
C LYS A 144 16.10 4.16 2.20
N GLU A 145 16.32 3.04 2.87
CA GLU A 145 17.43 2.14 2.61
C GLU A 145 17.42 1.66 1.15
N LEU A 146 16.24 1.35 0.58
CA LEU A 146 16.15 0.99 -0.83
C LEU A 146 16.57 2.14 -1.77
N GLY A 147 16.19 3.38 -1.47
CA GLY A 147 16.61 4.56 -2.22
C GLY A 147 18.12 4.77 -2.18
N LEU A 148 18.72 4.68 -0.99
CA LEU A 148 20.19 4.77 -0.80
C LEU A 148 20.93 3.66 -1.56
N ASP A 149 20.38 2.44 -1.56
CA ASP A 149 20.90 1.32 -2.32
C ASP A 149 20.93 1.58 -3.83
N HIS A 150 19.92 2.28 -4.38
CA HIS A 150 19.89 2.62 -5.81
C HIS A 150 20.91 3.70 -6.16
N ILE A 151 21.08 4.72 -5.29
CA ILE A 151 22.15 5.73 -5.44
C ILE A 151 23.51 5.02 -5.48
N ASN A 152 23.77 4.12 -4.54
CA ASN A 152 25.03 3.35 -4.47
C ASN A 152 25.26 2.45 -5.70
N ARG A 153 24.21 2.13 -6.46
CA ARG A 153 24.29 1.34 -7.71
C ARG A 153 24.45 2.20 -8.96
N GLY A 154 24.59 3.52 -8.80
CA GLY A 154 24.74 4.47 -9.90
C GLY A 154 23.44 4.77 -10.63
N THR A 155 22.29 4.48 -10.02
CA THR A 155 20.98 4.89 -10.54
C THR A 155 20.82 6.39 -10.27
N ASP A 156 20.85 7.21 -11.31
CA ASP A 156 20.59 8.63 -11.19
C ASP A 156 19.07 8.95 -11.10
N ARG A 157 18.75 10.21 -10.80
CA ARG A 157 17.38 10.71 -10.64
C ARG A 157 16.50 10.49 -11.87
N SER A 158 17.09 10.39 -13.07
CA SER A 158 16.32 10.22 -14.31
C SER A 158 15.57 8.90 -14.31
N PHE A 159 16.15 7.81 -13.78
CA PHE A 159 15.46 6.50 -13.71
C PHE A 159 14.19 6.55 -12.85
N VAL A 160 14.25 7.32 -11.76
CA VAL A 160 13.09 7.51 -10.87
C VAL A 160 11.99 8.31 -11.55
N GLU A 161 12.35 9.39 -12.25
CA GLU A 161 11.40 10.22 -13.00
C GLU A 161 10.77 9.43 -14.15
N TYR A 162 11.54 8.59 -14.81
CA TYR A 162 11.06 7.68 -15.85
C TYR A 162 10.07 6.63 -15.33
N LEU A 163 10.34 5.99 -14.19
CA LEU A 163 9.40 5.06 -13.58
C LEU A 163 8.05 5.72 -13.25
N LYS A 164 8.06 7.01 -12.87
CA LYS A 164 6.83 7.77 -12.62
C LYS A 164 5.98 7.90 -13.88
N GLU A 165 6.61 8.19 -15.03
CA GLU A 165 5.91 8.32 -16.32
C GLU A 165 5.33 6.96 -16.76
N SER A 166 6.10 5.88 -16.70
CA SER A 166 5.64 4.54 -17.14
C SER A 166 4.58 3.89 -16.26
N LEU A 167 4.62 4.14 -14.95
CA LEU A 167 3.62 3.59 -14.04
C LEU A 167 2.29 4.35 -14.13
N GLY A 168 2.27 5.58 -14.64
CA GLY A 168 1.05 6.38 -14.80
C GLY A 168 0.06 5.82 -15.83
N ASP A 169 0.55 5.22 -16.92
CA ASP A 169 -0.30 4.79 -18.05
C ASP A 169 -0.79 3.34 -17.96
N SER A 170 -0.24 2.53 -17.06
CA SER A 170 -0.44 1.06 -17.06
C SER A 170 -1.11 0.49 -15.80
N VAL A 171 -1.49 1.34 -14.84
CA VAL A 171 -2.07 0.94 -13.56
C VAL A 171 -3.29 1.83 -13.27
N ASP A 172 -4.34 1.29 -12.66
CA ASP A 172 -5.55 2.07 -12.39
C ASP A 172 -5.24 3.34 -11.56
N GLU A 173 -6.08 4.38 -11.72
CA GLU A 173 -5.87 5.71 -11.12
C GLU A 173 -5.67 5.65 -9.60
N PHE A 174 -6.31 4.69 -8.94
CA PHE A 174 -6.17 4.44 -7.50
C PHE A 174 -4.77 3.92 -7.16
N THR A 175 -4.24 2.96 -7.93
CA THR A 175 -2.91 2.42 -7.72
C THR A 175 -1.83 3.46 -8.06
N VAL A 176 -2.04 4.30 -9.07
CA VAL A 176 -1.12 5.41 -9.42
C VAL A 176 -1.08 6.47 -8.31
N GLN A 177 -2.22 6.86 -7.73
CA GLN A 177 -2.21 7.80 -6.60
C GLN A 177 -1.56 7.19 -5.36
N SER A 178 -1.93 5.95 -5.03
CA SER A 178 -1.45 5.28 -3.80
C SER A 178 0.02 4.89 -3.84
N PHE A 179 0.52 4.35 -4.97
CA PHE A 179 1.93 3.96 -5.10
C PHE A 179 2.80 5.08 -5.65
N GLY A 180 2.27 5.89 -6.57
CA GLY A 180 3.01 6.95 -7.23
C GLY A 180 3.35 8.08 -6.28
N GLU A 181 2.39 8.61 -5.50
CA GLU A 181 2.71 9.72 -4.58
C GLU A 181 3.67 9.28 -3.48
N VAL A 182 3.49 8.08 -2.93
CA VAL A 182 4.36 7.56 -1.87
C VAL A 182 5.76 7.32 -2.41
N ILE A 183 5.93 6.58 -3.51
CA ILE A 183 7.27 6.31 -4.06
C ILE A 183 7.94 7.58 -4.60
N VAL A 184 7.19 8.48 -5.26
CA VAL A 184 7.75 9.72 -5.85
C VAL A 184 8.11 10.75 -4.80
N ASN A 185 7.24 11.03 -3.81
CA ASN A 185 7.58 11.97 -2.73
C ASN A 185 8.76 11.45 -1.92
N PHE A 186 8.79 10.15 -1.71
CA PHE A 186 9.82 9.49 -0.95
C PHE A 186 11.19 9.49 -1.64
N LEU A 187 11.24 9.16 -2.93
CA LEU A 187 12.49 9.23 -3.70
C LEU A 187 12.98 10.67 -3.84
N ASN A 188 12.07 11.65 -3.94
CA ASN A 188 12.43 13.07 -3.93
C ASN A 188 12.99 13.55 -2.58
N GLU A 189 12.44 13.08 -1.45
CA GLU A 189 12.92 13.48 -0.11
C GLU A 189 14.25 12.79 0.24
N GLY A 190 14.43 11.53 -0.16
CA GLY A 190 15.72 10.83 -0.03
C GLY A 190 16.85 11.49 -0.83
N LEU A 191 16.55 12.00 -2.03
CA LEU A 191 17.52 12.72 -2.87
C LEU A 191 17.80 14.16 -2.40
N ARG A 192 16.94 14.75 -1.54
CA ARG A 192 17.18 16.09 -0.96
C ARG A 192 18.06 16.05 0.29
N GLN A 193 18.16 14.90 0.95
CA GLN A 193 18.90 14.71 2.20
C GLN A 193 20.28 14.04 2.01
N ALA A 194 20.65 13.70 0.78
CA ALA A 194 21.98 13.25 0.37
C ALA A 194 22.73 14.38 -0.36
#